data_AF-A0A6G3C1Q6-F1
#
_entry.id   AF-A0A6G3C1Q6-F1
#
_cell.length_a   1.000
_cell.length_b   1.000
_cell.length_c   1.000
_cell.angle_alpha   90.00
_cell.angle_beta   90.00
_cell.angle_gamma   90.00
#
_symmetry.space_group_name_H-M   'P 1'
#
loop_
_entity.id
_entity.type
_entity.pdbx_description
1 polymer ?
#
loop_
_entity_poly.entity_id
_entity_poly.type
_entity_poly.pdbx_seq_one_letter_code
_entity_poly.pdbx_strand_id
1 'polypeptide(L)'
;MEIPEPLGSLFLELADSRQAFAVLGQNEPGPWLFPGGRAGQAMAASHLTVRLNRVGIRARASRNTALLDLAAQIPASVLSDVLGISTTCAVAWSHDAGNTRLGYAADFARREIL
;
A
#
# COMPACT_ATOMS: atom_id res chain seq x y z
N MET A 1 4.89 -7.86 9.56
CA MET A 1 4.79 -6.46 9.09
C MET A 1 4.04 -5.72 10.16
N GLU A 2 4.69 -4.80 10.86
CA GLU A 2 4.05 -3.97 11.87
C GLU A 2 3.34 -2.81 11.18
N ILE A 3 2.10 -2.53 11.58
CA ILE A 3 1.33 -1.40 11.05
C ILE A 3 1.48 -0.25 12.05
N PRO A 4 1.99 0.92 11.62
CA PRO A 4 2.21 2.03 12.53
C PRO A 4 0.88 2.59 13.06
N GLU A 5 0.86 3.03 14.31
CA GLU A 5 -0.24 3.82 14.84
C GLU A 5 -0.26 5.22 14.19
N PRO A 6 -1.45 5.83 13.97
CA PRO A 6 -2.78 5.39 14.40
C PRO A 6 -3.50 4.42 13.44
N LEU A 7 -2.83 3.93 12.40
CA LEU A 7 -3.49 3.12 11.37
C LEU A 7 -3.86 1.72 11.89
N GLY A 8 -3.06 1.17 12.80
CA GLY A 8 -3.34 -0.11 13.46
C GLY A 8 -4.68 -0.11 14.19
N SER A 9 -4.88 0.86 15.07
CA SER A 9 -6.15 1.03 15.79
C SER A 9 -7.36 1.20 14.86
N LEU A 10 -7.24 1.98 13.78
CA LEU A 10 -8.31 2.13 12.78
C LEU A 10 -8.66 0.82 12.07
N PHE A 11 -7.69 -0.05 11.81
CA PHE A 11 -7.96 -1.36 11.21
C PHE A 11 -8.64 -2.32 12.17
N LEU A 12 -8.27 -2.29 13.45
CA LEU A 12 -8.95 -3.07 14.48
C LEU A 12 -10.40 -2.60 14.65
N GLU A 13 -10.62 -1.29 14.75
CA GLU A 13 -11.97 -0.71 14.80
C GLU A 13 -12.80 -1.09 13.58
N LEU A 14 -12.20 -1.05 12.38
CA LEU A 14 -12.87 -1.48 11.15
C LEU A 14 -13.18 -2.98 11.15
N ALA A 15 -12.30 -3.82 11.70
CA ALA A 15 -12.51 -5.26 11.79
C ALA A 15 -13.66 -5.62 12.73
N ASP A 16 -13.85 -4.85 13.81
CA ASP A 16 -14.93 -5.04 14.78
C ASP A 16 -16.26 -4.46 14.29
N SER A 17 -16.23 -3.32 13.59
CA SER A 17 -17.43 -2.61 13.13
C SER A 17 -17.93 -3.00 11.74
N ARG A 18 -17.30 -3.99 11.10
CA ARG A 18 -17.61 -4.39 9.71
C ARG A 18 -19.06 -4.87 9.56
N GLN A 19 -19.86 -4.04 8.90
CA GLN A 19 -21.21 -4.40 8.46
C GLN A 19 -21.11 -4.99 7.04
N ALA A 20 -21.33 -6.29 6.90
CA ALA A 20 -21.55 -6.86 5.58
C ALA A 20 -22.92 -6.38 5.10
N PHE A 21 -22.98 -5.64 3.99
CA PHE A 21 -24.24 -5.25 3.34
C PHE A 21 -24.93 -6.46 2.65
N ALA A 22 -24.65 -7.68 3.09
CA ALA A 22 -25.30 -8.87 2.59
C ALA A 22 -26.79 -8.74 2.90
N VAL A 23 -27.58 -8.61 1.83
CA VAL A 23 -29.03 -8.64 1.84
C VAL A 23 -29.48 -9.79 2.75
N LEU A 24 -30.04 -9.43 3.91
CA LEU A 24 -30.86 -10.26 4.79
C LEU A 24 -30.49 -11.75 4.84
N GLY A 25 -29.56 -12.14 5.71
CA GLY A 25 -29.53 -13.54 6.17
C GLY A 25 -28.18 -14.12 6.60
N GLN A 26 -27.05 -13.49 6.26
CA GLN A 26 -25.73 -13.99 6.68
C GLN A 26 -24.83 -12.85 7.15
N ASN A 27 -24.97 -12.50 8.42
CA ASN A 27 -24.08 -11.59 9.15
C ASN A 27 -22.85 -12.31 9.72
N GLU A 28 -22.43 -13.43 9.12
CA GLU A 28 -21.14 -14.00 9.52
C GLU A 28 -20.01 -13.12 8.98
N PRO A 29 -19.06 -12.71 9.83
CA PRO A 29 -17.97 -11.84 9.42
C PRO A 29 -17.06 -12.56 8.41
N GLY A 30 -17.34 -12.42 7.11
CA GLY A 30 -16.52 -13.00 6.03
C GLY A 30 -15.06 -12.51 6.08
N PRO A 31 -14.11 -13.14 5.38
CA PRO A 31 -12.67 -12.87 5.57
C PRO A 31 -12.18 -11.47 5.16
N TRP A 32 -13.07 -10.62 4.62
CA TRP A 32 -12.70 -9.33 4.03
C TRP A 32 -12.82 -8.18 5.04
N LEU A 33 -11.75 -7.38 5.15
CA LEU A 33 -11.76 -6.14 5.94
C LEU A 33 -12.70 -5.08 5.35
N PHE A 34 -12.81 -5.05 4.02
CA PHE A 34 -13.77 -4.22 3.29
C PHE A 34 -14.82 -5.11 2.62
N PRO A 35 -15.94 -5.42 3.30
CA PRO A 35 -16.97 -6.29 2.74
C PRO A 35 -17.71 -5.61 1.57
N GLY A 36 -18.00 -6.39 0.53
CA GLY A 36 -18.82 -5.98 -0.60
C GLY A 36 -20.32 -6.10 -0.33
N GLY A 37 -21.15 -5.75 -1.33
CA GLY A 37 -22.61 -5.88 -1.24
C GLY A 37 -23.13 -7.31 -1.41
N ARG A 38 -22.26 -8.28 -1.75
CA ARG A 38 -22.59 -9.69 -1.86
C ARG A 38 -21.86 -10.46 -0.76
N ALA A 39 -22.54 -11.42 -0.14
CA ALA A 39 -21.96 -12.28 0.89
C ALA A 39 -20.69 -12.97 0.35
N GLY A 40 -19.63 -13.00 1.17
CA GLY A 40 -18.35 -13.62 0.83
C GLY A 40 -17.47 -12.87 -0.17
N GLN A 41 -17.90 -11.70 -0.68
CA GLN A 41 -17.12 -10.94 -1.66
C GLN A 41 -16.47 -9.69 -1.06
N ALA A 42 -15.26 -9.39 -1.53
CA ALA A 42 -14.60 -8.14 -1.23
C ALA A 42 -15.30 -6.96 -1.91
N MET A 43 -15.18 -5.77 -1.32
CA MET A 43 -15.60 -4.53 -1.97
C MET A 43 -14.80 -4.30 -3.26
N ALA A 44 -15.50 -3.96 -4.34
CA ALA A 44 -14.86 -3.56 -5.58
C ALA A 44 -13.97 -2.32 -5.36
N ALA A 45 -12.76 -2.32 -5.94
CA ALA A 45 -11.79 -1.24 -5.79
C ALA A 45 -12.33 0.12 -6.21
N SER A 46 -13.18 0.17 -7.26
CA SER A 46 -13.87 1.39 -7.70
C SER A 46 -14.78 1.96 -6.61
N HIS A 47 -15.54 1.09 -5.94
CA HIS A 47 -16.44 1.51 -4.86
C HIS A 47 -15.67 1.99 -3.63
N LEU A 48 -14.60 1.30 -3.25
CA LEU A 48 -13.70 1.75 -2.18
C LEU A 48 -13.09 3.11 -2.53
N THR A 49 -12.66 3.31 -3.78
CA THR A 49 -12.12 4.58 -4.26
C THR A 49 -13.15 5.71 -4.13
N VAL A 50 -14.42 5.47 -4.47
CA VAL A 50 -15.50 6.45 -4.27
C VAL A 50 -15.67 6.80 -2.80
N ARG A 51 -15.65 5.81 -1.90
CA ARG A 51 -15.76 6.04 -0.44
C ARG A 51 -14.59 6.86 0.10
N LEU A 52 -13.36 6.52 -0.29
CA LEU A 52 -12.15 7.26 0.09
C LEU A 52 -12.18 8.70 -0.43
N ASN A 53 -12.60 8.91 -1.68
CA ASN A 53 -12.72 10.24 -2.26
C ASN A 53 -13.73 11.12 -1.49
N ARG A 54 -14.83 10.55 -0.97
CA ARG A 54 -15.82 11.29 -0.17
C ARG A 54 -15.25 11.85 1.13
N VAL A 55 -14.26 11.17 1.71
CA VAL A 55 -13.53 11.65 2.91
C VAL A 55 -12.24 12.39 2.55
N GLY A 56 -12.08 12.79 1.29
CA GLY A 56 -10.93 13.58 0.81
C GLY A 56 -9.68 12.77 0.49
N ILE A 57 -9.71 11.43 0.61
CA ILE A 57 -8.55 10.57 0.37
C ILE A 57 -8.51 10.16 -1.10
N ARG A 58 -7.56 10.71 -1.86
CA ARG A 58 -7.32 10.33 -3.26
C ARG A 58 -6.29 9.22 -3.35
N ALA A 59 -6.75 7.97 -3.28
CA ALA A 59 -5.90 6.77 -3.18
C ALA A 59 -4.67 6.74 -4.12
N ARG A 60 -4.84 7.07 -5.40
CA ARG A 60 -3.71 7.07 -6.36
C ARG A 60 -2.71 8.20 -6.11
N ALA A 61 -3.18 9.41 -5.81
CA ALA A 61 -2.31 10.54 -5.51
C ALA A 61 -1.55 10.32 -4.20
N SER A 62 -2.24 9.82 -3.16
CA SER A 62 -1.64 9.46 -1.88
C SER A 62 -0.58 8.36 -2.06
N ARG A 63 -0.86 7.32 -2.85
CA ARG A 63 0.11 6.26 -3.17
C ARG A 63 1.34 6.81 -3.88
N ASN A 64 1.17 7.64 -4.90
CA ASN A 64 2.29 8.22 -5.64
C ASN A 64 3.16 9.10 -4.73
N THR A 65 2.52 9.88 -3.84
CA THR A 65 3.24 10.74 -2.89
C THR A 65 4.06 9.90 -1.90
N ALA A 66 3.46 8.85 -1.33
CA ALA A 66 4.17 7.94 -0.43
C ALA A 66 5.31 7.19 -1.15
N LEU A 67 5.12 6.84 -2.42
CA LEU A 67 6.16 6.19 -3.22
C LEU A 67 7.32 7.16 -3.49
N LEU A 68 7.04 8.40 -3.89
CA LEU A 68 8.07 9.44 -4.07
C LEU A 68 8.85 9.70 -2.79
N ASP A 69 8.16 9.82 -1.65
CA ASP A 69 8.78 10.01 -0.34
C ASP A 69 9.71 8.84 0.01
N LEU A 70 9.27 7.60 -0.21
CA LEU A 70 10.09 6.43 0.01
C LEU A 70 11.28 6.37 -0.96
N ALA A 71 11.06 6.68 -2.24
CA ALA A 71 12.09 6.71 -3.27
C ALA A 71 13.17 7.77 -3.02
N ALA A 72 12.84 8.84 -2.28
CA ALA A 72 13.83 9.82 -1.81
C ALA A 72 14.73 9.28 -0.69
N GLN A 73 14.23 8.32 0.11
CA GLN A 73 14.89 7.85 1.33
C GLN A 73 15.71 6.57 1.11
N ILE A 74 15.26 5.67 0.23
CA ILE A 74 15.89 4.36 0.03
C ILE A 74 16.41 4.16 -1.41
N PRO A 75 17.43 3.30 -1.61
CA PRO A 75 17.92 2.95 -2.94
C PRO A 75 16.86 2.24 -3.81
N ALA A 76 16.93 2.43 -5.13
CA ALA A 76 15.97 1.86 -6.10
C ALA A 76 15.84 0.32 -6.04
N SER A 77 16.94 -0.39 -5.79
CA SER A 77 16.98 -1.83 -5.57
C SER A 77 16.16 -2.25 -4.34
N VAL A 78 16.40 -1.61 -3.19
CA VAL A 78 15.65 -1.86 -1.95
C VAL A 78 14.18 -1.48 -2.14
N LEU A 79 13.91 -0.37 -2.85
CA LEU A 79 12.55 0.04 -3.19
C LEU A 79 11.83 -1.01 -4.05
N SER A 80 12.53 -1.59 -5.03
CA SER A 80 12.06 -2.68 -5.89
C SER A 80 11.66 -3.89 -5.06
N ASP A 81 12.53 -4.30 -4.12
CA ASP A 81 12.30 -5.46 -3.26
C ASP A 81 11.15 -5.23 -2.27
N VAL A 82 11.09 -4.05 -1.64
CA VAL A 82 10.06 -3.71 -0.64
C VAL A 82 8.68 -3.56 -1.27
N LEU A 83 8.58 -2.94 -2.45
CA LEU A 83 7.29 -2.68 -3.10
C LEU A 83 6.89 -3.73 -4.13
N GLY A 84 7.78 -4.67 -4.46
CA GLY A 84 7.57 -5.69 -5.49
C GLY A 84 7.36 -5.11 -6.90
N ILE A 85 7.95 -3.94 -7.17
CA ILE A 85 7.92 -3.31 -8.50
C ILE A 85 9.16 -3.69 -9.29
N SER A 86 9.18 -3.47 -10.60
CA SER A 86 10.38 -3.73 -11.40
C SER A 86 11.49 -2.73 -11.06
N THR A 87 12.75 -3.17 -11.17
CA THR A 87 13.93 -2.30 -10.94
C THR A 87 13.90 -1.07 -11.85
N THR A 88 13.49 -1.21 -13.11
CA THR A 88 13.32 -0.08 -14.03
C THR A 88 12.32 0.96 -13.51
N CYS A 89 11.19 0.48 -12.96
CA CYS A 89 10.18 1.38 -12.39
C CYS A 89 10.71 2.05 -11.12
N ALA A 90 11.42 1.31 -10.25
CA ALA A 90 12.02 1.85 -9.04
C ALA A 90 13.11 2.89 -9.34
N VAL A 91 13.92 2.70 -10.38
CA VAL A 91 14.92 3.67 -10.86
C VAL A 91 14.25 4.94 -11.37
N ALA A 92 13.19 4.81 -12.17
CA ALA A 92 12.42 5.97 -12.64
C ALA A 92 11.85 6.79 -11.46
N TRP A 93 11.24 6.13 -10.48
CA TRP A 93 10.73 6.81 -9.29
C TRP A 93 11.83 7.44 -8.43
N SER A 94 13.00 6.80 -8.31
CA SER A 94 14.15 7.37 -7.59
C SER A 94 14.69 8.61 -8.29
N HIS A 95 14.74 8.59 -9.62
CA HIS A 95 15.09 9.75 -10.43
C HIS A 95 14.08 10.89 -10.25
N ASP A 96 12.79 10.60 -10.34
CA ASP A 96 11.71 11.60 -10.16
C ASP A 96 11.68 12.19 -8.74
N ALA A 97 12.09 11.40 -7.74
CA ALA A 97 12.27 11.85 -6.36
C ALA A 97 13.57 12.64 -6.13
N GLY A 98 14.42 12.81 -7.16
CA GLY A 98 15.71 13.50 -7.06
C GLY A 98 16.82 12.70 -6.36
N ASN A 99 16.64 11.39 -6.18
CA ASN A 99 17.58 10.51 -5.49
C ASN A 99 18.50 9.78 -6.49
N THR A 100 19.64 10.40 -6.81
CA THR A 100 20.70 9.81 -7.65
C THR A 100 21.76 9.09 -6.81
N ARG A 101 21.34 8.17 -5.92
CA ARG A 101 22.27 7.48 -5.01
C ARG A 101 23.13 6.45 -5.73
N LEU A 102 24.36 6.84 -6.09
CA LEU A 102 25.41 5.94 -6.62
C LEU A 102 26.02 5.02 -5.54
N GLY A 103 25.88 5.38 -4.26
CA GLY A 103 26.54 4.66 -3.15
C GLY A 103 26.03 3.24 -2.89
N TYR A 104 24.75 2.96 -3.16
CA TYR A 104 24.20 1.60 -2.95
C TYR A 104 24.78 0.57 -3.91
N ALA A 105 24.97 0.94 -5.19
CA ALA A 105 25.57 0.04 -6.17
C ALA A 105 27.02 -0.34 -5.76
N ALA A 106 27.75 0.61 -5.18
CA ALA A 106 29.11 0.37 -4.67
C ALA A 106 29.13 -0.52 -3.40
N ASP A 107 28.11 -0.44 -2.54
CA ASP A 107 27.99 -1.29 -1.35
C ASP A 107 27.50 -2.71 -1.70
N PHE A 108 26.55 -2.81 -2.63
CA PHE A 108 26.08 -4.09 -3.17
C PHE A 108 27.21 -4.86 -3.86
N ALA A 109 28.02 -4.18 -4.69
CA ALA A 109 29.21 -4.77 -5.32
C ALA A 109 30.26 -5.24 -4.29
N ARG A 110 30.37 -4.58 -3.12
CA ARG A 110 31.26 -5.06 -2.04
C ARG A 110 30.70 -6.26 -1.29
N ARG A 111 29.37 -6.41 -1.21
CA ARG A 111 28.71 -7.54 -0.54
C ARG A 111 28.70 -8.82 -1.37
N GLU A 112 28.73 -8.75 -2.70
CA GLU A 112 28.82 -9.95 -3.56
C GLU A 112 30.24 -10.53 -3.68
N ILE A 113 31.28 -9.84 -3.18
CA ILE A 113 32.69 -10.26 -3.30
C ILE A 113 33.20 -10.93 -2.00
N LEU A 114 32.34 -11.13 -0.99
CA LEU A 114 32.64 -11.86 0.25
C LEU A 114 31.78 -13.13 0.34
#